data_AF-Q5L6B4-F1
#
_entry.id   AF-Q5L6B4-F1
#
_cell.length_a   1.000
_cell.length_b   1.000
_cell.length_c   1.000
_cell.angle_alpha   90.00
_cell.angle_beta   90.00
_cell.angle_gamma   90.00
#
_symmetry.space_group_name_H-M   'P 1'
#
loop_
_entity.id
_entity.type
_entity.pdbx_description
1 polymer ?
#
loop_
_entity_poly.entity_id
_entity_poly.type
_entity_poly.pdbx_seq_one_letter_code
_entity_poly.pdbx_strand_id
1 'polypeptide(L)'
;MSNYRFVRLFLCFCFLGGLLYSYINKQNDLTKLRLEIPALWSKLRQREQENISLHFLIDKIESPEHLMHIVSLPEYQYLQYPTEDSVCVVTYESP
;
A
#
# COMPACT_ATOMS: atom_id res chain seq x y z
N MET A 1 -53.08 -23.67 -32.36
CA MET A 1 -52.11 -24.50 -31.57
C MET A 1 -50.63 -24.20 -31.87
N SER A 2 -50.27 -23.27 -32.76
CA SER A 2 -48.86 -22.99 -33.12
C SER A 2 -48.23 -21.88 -32.25
N ASN A 3 -48.99 -20.83 -31.97
CA ASN A 3 -48.49 -19.58 -31.36
C ASN A 3 -47.95 -19.77 -29.93
N TYR A 4 -48.54 -20.65 -29.12
CA TYR A 4 -48.05 -20.90 -27.74
C TYR A 4 -46.69 -21.60 -27.70
N ARG A 5 -46.36 -22.40 -28.74
CA ARG A 5 -45.07 -23.09 -28.82
C ARG A 5 -43.95 -22.10 -29.10
N PHE A 6 -44.20 -21.14 -29.99
CA PHE A 6 -43.25 -20.05 -30.28
C PHE A 6 -43.04 -19.14 -29.07
N VAL A 7 -44.11 -18.74 -28.38
CA VAL A 7 -44.01 -17.91 -27.15
C VAL A 7 -43.21 -18.65 -26.06
N ARG A 8 -43.44 -19.95 -25.87
CA ARG A 8 -42.70 -20.77 -24.91
C ARG A 8 -41.22 -20.91 -25.27
N LEU A 9 -40.89 -21.10 -26.55
CA LEU A 9 -39.50 -21.14 -27.01
C LEU A 9 -38.80 -19.80 -26.83
N PHE A 10 -39.49 -18.69 -27.12
CA PHE A 10 -38.95 -17.35 -26.93
C PHE A 10 -38.66 -17.07 -25.45
N LEU A 11 -39.59 -17.39 -24.56
CA LEU A 11 -39.38 -17.29 -23.10
C LEU A 11 -38.19 -18.14 -22.64
N CYS A 12 -38.05 -19.36 -23.15
CA CYS A 12 -36.93 -20.24 -22.83
C CYS A 12 -35.59 -19.62 -23.27
N PHE A 13 -35.53 -19.07 -24.48
CA PHE A 13 -34.34 -18.38 -24.98
C PHE A 13 -34.00 -17.13 -24.18
N CYS A 14 -35.00 -16.33 -23.81
CA CYS A 14 -34.79 -15.16 -22.95
C CYS A 14 -34.26 -15.57 -21.57
N PHE A 15 -34.81 -16.64 -20.98
CA PHE A 15 -34.37 -17.12 -19.68
C PHE A 15 -32.92 -17.65 -19.73
N LEU A 16 -32.60 -18.45 -20.76
CA LEU A 16 -31.25 -18.95 -20.98
C LEU A 16 -30.25 -17.81 -21.25
N GLY A 17 -30.64 -16.84 -22.07
CA GLY A 17 -29.85 -15.65 -22.36
C GLY A 17 -29.60 -14.78 -21.12
N GLY A 18 -30.63 -14.60 -20.27
CA GLY A 18 -30.50 -13.89 -19.00
C GLY A 18 -29.56 -14.60 -18.01
N LEU A 19 -29.65 -15.93 -17.91
CA LEU A 19 -28.74 -16.74 -17.09
C LEU A 19 -27.29 -16.64 -17.58
N LEU A 20 -27.08 -16.74 -18.90
CA LEU A 20 -25.76 -16.58 -19.52
C LEU A 20 -25.19 -15.18 -19.30
N TYR A 21 -26.01 -14.14 -19.45
CA TYR A 21 -25.61 -12.76 -19.19
C TYR A 21 -25.18 -12.57 -17.73
N SER A 22 -25.97 -13.08 -16.78
CA SER A 22 -25.65 -13.02 -15.35
C SER A 22 -24.35 -13.77 -15.02
N TYR A 23 -24.15 -14.94 -15.66
CA TYR A 23 -22.93 -15.73 -15.51
C TYR A 23 -21.68 -14.99 -16.02
N ILE A 24 -21.75 -14.40 -17.21
CA ILE A 24 -20.66 -13.61 -17.79
C ILE A 24 -20.40 -12.37 -16.93
N ASN A 25 -21.44 -11.71 -16.42
CA ASN A 25 -21.27 -10.52 -15.58
C ASN A 25 -20.52 -10.85 -14.28
N LYS A 26 -20.87 -11.98 -13.63
CA LYS A 26 -20.11 -12.46 -12.46
C LYS A 26 -18.66 -12.80 -12.79
N GLN A 27 -18.39 -13.39 -13.95
CA GLN A 27 -17.00 -13.63 -14.39
C GLN A 27 -16.24 -12.34 -14.64
N ASN A 28 -16.88 -11.32 -15.22
CA ASN A 28 -16.27 -10.01 -15.44
C ASN A 28 -15.93 -9.32 -14.12
N ASP A 29 -16.81 -9.41 -13.11
CA ASP A 29 -16.54 -8.81 -11.80
C ASP A 29 -15.37 -9.51 -11.09
N LEU A 30 -15.29 -10.85 -11.16
CA LEU A 30 -14.11 -11.59 -10.68
C LEU A 30 -12.84 -11.21 -11.44
N THR A 31 -12.94 -10.97 -12.74
CA THR A 31 -11.80 -10.59 -13.58
C THR A 31 -11.31 -9.18 -13.25
N LYS A 32 -12.23 -8.22 -13.03
CA LYS A 32 -11.89 -6.87 -12.55
C LYS A 32 -11.18 -6.94 -11.20
N LEU A 33 -11.70 -7.70 -10.25
CA LEU A 33 -11.08 -7.87 -8.94
C LEU A 33 -9.67 -8.48 -9.07
N ARG A 34 -9.49 -9.46 -9.95
CA ARG A 34 -8.17 -10.05 -10.22
C ARG A 34 -7.19 -9.09 -10.88
N LEU A 35 -7.65 -8.07 -11.59
CA LEU A 35 -6.80 -7.01 -12.16
C LEU A 35 -6.43 -5.96 -11.10
N GLU A 36 -7.29 -5.72 -10.12
CA GLU A 36 -7.00 -4.80 -9.02
C GLU A 36 -5.90 -5.34 -8.10
N ILE A 37 -5.89 -6.63 -7.79
CA ILE A 37 -4.87 -7.27 -6.93
C ILE A 37 -3.42 -6.95 -7.35
N PRO A 38 -2.97 -7.20 -8.61
CA PRO A 38 -1.61 -6.88 -9.03
C PRO A 38 -1.33 -5.38 -9.05
N ALA A 39 -2.35 -4.54 -9.32
CA ALA A 39 -2.21 -3.08 -9.28
C ALA A 39 -2.05 -2.54 -7.85
N LEU A 40 -2.73 -3.13 -6.87
CA LEU A 40 -2.51 -2.81 -5.45
C LEU A 40 -1.14 -3.32 -4.99
N TRP A 41 -0.74 -4.51 -5.42
CA TRP A 41 0.53 -5.09 -5.03
C TRP A 41 1.73 -4.31 -5.58
N SER A 42 1.66 -3.80 -6.82
CA SER A 42 2.69 -2.92 -7.37
C SER A 42 2.82 -1.61 -6.58
N LYS A 43 1.69 -1.00 -6.20
CA LYS A 43 1.67 0.20 -5.34
C LYS A 43 2.27 -0.06 -3.97
N LEU A 44 1.93 -1.19 -3.35
CA LEU A 44 2.48 -1.57 -2.04
C LEU A 44 3.99 -1.76 -2.11
N ARG A 45 4.47 -2.48 -3.12
CA ARG A 45 5.91 -2.68 -3.34
C ARG A 45 6.64 -1.36 -3.61
N GLN A 46 6.04 -0.44 -4.36
CA GLN A 46 6.62 0.87 -4.59
C GLN A 46 6.80 1.63 -3.27
N ARG A 47 5.76 1.65 -2.42
CA ARG A 47 5.81 2.29 -1.10
C ARG A 47 6.82 1.64 -0.17
N GLU A 48 6.94 0.31 -0.20
CA GLU A 48 7.92 -0.41 0.59
C GLU A 48 9.36 -0.07 0.15
N GLN A 49 9.59 0.02 -1.16
CA GLN A 49 10.89 0.45 -1.70
C GLN A 49 11.22 1.90 -1.31
N GLU A 50 10.25 2.80 -1.38
CA GLU A 50 10.39 4.18 -0.90
C GLU A 50 10.77 4.20 0.58
N ASN A 51 10.08 3.40 1.40
CA ASN A 51 10.35 3.31 2.83
C ASN A 51 11.77 2.78 3.13
N ILE A 52 12.19 1.71 2.45
CA ILE A 52 13.56 1.18 2.56
C ILE A 52 14.59 2.24 2.17
N SER A 53 14.33 3.00 1.09
CA SER A 53 15.24 4.05 0.65
C SER A 53 15.33 5.21 1.66
N LEU A 54 14.22 5.57 2.29
CA LEU A 54 14.16 6.59 3.33
C LEU A 54 14.87 6.12 4.59
N HIS A 55 14.64 4.87 5.03
CA HIS A 55 15.37 4.28 6.15
C HIS A 55 16.87 4.28 5.90
N PHE A 56 17.32 3.86 4.73
CA PHE A 56 18.74 3.91 4.37
C PHE A 56 19.29 5.34 4.41
N LEU A 57 18.51 6.34 3.98
CA LEU A 57 18.92 7.73 4.01
C LEU A 57 18.99 8.28 5.44
N ILE A 58 18.04 7.89 6.30
CA ILE A 58 18.05 8.20 7.73
C ILE A 58 19.30 7.59 8.38
N ASP A 59 19.56 6.30 8.16
CA ASP A 59 20.73 5.60 8.70
C ASP A 59 22.03 6.27 8.27
N LYS A 60 22.08 6.77 7.02
CA LYS A 60 23.23 7.51 6.51
C LYS A 60 23.39 8.87 7.20
N ILE A 61 22.30 9.58 7.47
CA ILE A 61 22.34 10.86 8.20
C ILE A 61 22.72 10.64 9.67
N GLU A 62 22.15 9.62 10.30
CA GLU A 62 22.41 9.24 11.70
C GLU A 62 23.79 8.58 11.88
N SER A 63 24.48 8.25 10.78
CA SER A 63 25.84 7.73 10.86
C SER A 63 26.74 8.70 11.63
N PRO A 64 27.51 8.20 12.62
CA PRO A 64 28.27 9.04 13.54
C PRO A 64 29.30 9.90 12.80
N GLU A 65 29.85 9.42 11.70
CA GLU A 65 30.77 10.18 10.85
C GLU A 65 30.09 11.40 10.21
N HIS A 66 28.86 11.24 9.73
CA HIS A 66 28.10 12.33 9.13
C HIS A 66 27.67 13.35 10.18
N LEU A 67 27.22 12.89 11.35
CA LEU A 67 26.89 13.76 12.49
C LEU A 67 28.10 14.55 12.97
N MET A 68 29.28 13.92 13.09
CA MET A 68 30.52 14.61 13.47
C MET A 68 30.94 15.66 12.44
N HIS A 69 30.74 15.38 11.14
CA HIS A 69 30.95 16.37 10.09
C HIS A 69 30.00 17.55 10.22
N ILE A 70 28.70 17.32 10.47
CA ILE A 70 27.71 18.39 10.68
C ILE A 70 28.08 19.26 11.89
N VAL A 71 28.48 18.66 13.02
CA VAL A 71 28.90 19.39 14.21
C VAL A 71 30.12 20.27 13.97
N SER A 72 31.01 19.87 13.06
CA SER A 72 32.19 20.67 12.69
C SER A 72 31.90 21.88 11.79
N LEU A 73 30.67 22.01 11.27
CA LEU A 73 30.28 23.18 10.48
C LEU A 73 30.08 24.41 11.41
N PRO A 74 30.52 25.60 10.98
CA PRO A 74 30.45 26.82 11.80
C PRO A 74 29.00 27.22 12.15
N GLU A 75 28.03 26.74 11.38
CA GLU A 75 26.61 26.97 11.62
C GLU A 75 26.10 26.27 12.88
N TYR A 76 26.71 25.18 13.34
CA TYR A 76 26.28 24.40 14.51
C TYR A 76 27.15 24.63 15.74
N GLN A 77 28.10 25.58 15.67
CA GLN A 77 29.08 25.84 16.72
C GLN A 77 28.47 26.40 18.03
N TYR A 78 27.21 26.85 17.98
CA TYR A 78 26.45 27.28 19.16
C TYR A 78 25.81 26.11 19.94
N LEU A 79 25.75 24.90 19.38
CA LEU A 79 25.25 23.72 20.07
C LEU A 79 26.29 23.29 21.12
N GLN A 80 25.98 23.58 22.39
CA GLN A 80 26.78 23.12 23.51
C GLN A 80 26.64 21.60 23.64
N TYR A 81 27.77 20.91 23.77
CA TYR A 81 27.75 19.49 24.15
C TYR A 81 27.11 19.35 25.52
N PRO A 82 26.11 18.47 25.69
CA PRO A 82 25.48 18.26 26.99
C PRO A 82 26.54 17.76 27.98
N THR A 83 26.75 18.51 29.05
CA THR A 83 27.49 18.06 30.23
C THR A 83 26.71 16.97 30.94
N GLU A 84 27.41 16.00 31.55
CA GLU A 84 26.81 14.78 32.14
C GLU A 84 25.63 15.07 33.10
N ASP A 85 25.62 16.24 33.75
CA ASP A 85 24.54 16.70 34.64
C ASP A 85 23.19 16.99 33.96
N SER A 86 23.14 17.06 32.62
CA SER A 86 21.94 17.41 31.84
C SER A 86 21.23 16.21 31.20
N VAL A 87 21.78 15.00 31.33
CA VAL A 87 21.23 13.79 30.71
C VAL A 87 20.25 13.12 31.67
N CYS A 88 18.98 13.49 31.61
CA CYS A 88 17.91 12.76 32.29
C CYS A 88 17.55 11.50 31.50
N VAL A 89 18.03 10.34 31.93
CA VAL A 89 17.59 9.04 31.42
C VAL A 89 16.20 8.76 31.97
N VAL A 90 15.16 8.99 31.15
CA VAL A 90 13.78 8.64 31.51
C VAL A 90 13.61 7.14 31.32
N THR A 91 13.66 6.39 32.43
CA THR A 91 13.34 4.96 32.44
C THR A 91 11.82 4.82 32.27
N TYR A 92 11.38 4.27 31.13
CA TYR A 92 10.00 3.89 30.95
C TYR A 92 9.77 2.54 31.63
N GLU A 93 8.94 2.49 32.67
CA GLU A 93 8.39 1.22 33.13
C GLU A 93 7.30 0.79 32.13
N SER A 94 7.52 -0.37 31.49
CA SER A 94 6.50 -1.00 30.66
C SER A 94 5.36 -1.49 31.57
N PRO A 95 4.09 -1.18 31.27
CA PRO A 95 2.95 -1.90 31.84
C PRO A 95 2.88 -3.36 31.37
#